data_AF-A0A2P5K0S7-F1
#
_entry.id   AF-A0A2P5K0S7-F1
#
_cell.length_a   1.000
_cell.length_b   1.000
_cell.length_c   1.000
_cell.angle_alpha   90.00
_cell.angle_beta   90.00
_cell.angle_gamma   90.00
#
_symmetry.space_group_name_H-M   'P 1'
#
loop_
_entity.id
_entity.type
_entity.pdbx_description
1 polymer ?
#
loop_
_entity_poly.entity_id
_entity_poly.type
_entity_poly.pdbx_seq_one_letter_code
_entity_poly.pdbx_strand_id
1 'polypeptide(L)' 'MCSVGDGFGVDIQDVLEPKNYECNDCGNKFQGIGKKVTCPACQSNSVKLA' A
#
# COMPACT_ATOMS: atom_id res chain seq x y z
N MET A 1 8.75 31.01 18.57
CA MET A 1 7.57 30.20 18.91
C MET A 1 6.97 29.68 17.63
N CYS A 2 7.36 28.49 17.21
CA CYS A 2 6.57 27.67 16.31
C CYS A 2 6.45 26.32 17.01
N SER A 3 5.63 26.26 18.06
CA SER A 3 5.07 24.98 18.50
C SER A 3 4.13 24.56 17.39
N VAL A 4 4.65 23.82 16.41
CA VAL A 4 3.81 23.02 15.52
C VAL A 4 3.22 21.94 16.40
N GLY A 5 2.08 22.30 16.96
CA GLY A 5 1.33 21.49 17.89
C GLY A 5 0.83 20.22 17.22
N ASP A 6 0.65 19.25 18.10
CA ASP A 6 -0.36 18.22 18.01
C ASP A 6 -0.15 17.23 16.88
N GLY A 7 0.54 16.17 17.30
CA GLY A 7 0.65 14.93 16.58
C GLY A 7 -0.70 14.51 16.02
N PHE A 8 -0.66 14.20 14.73
CA PHE A 8 -1.64 13.33 14.11
C PHE A 8 -1.59 11.99 14.86
N GLY A 9 -2.35 11.89 15.96
CA GLY A 9 -2.66 10.65 16.68
C GLY A 9 -3.64 9.77 15.89
N VAL A 10 -3.52 9.79 14.56
CA VAL A 10 -3.98 8.71 13.71
C VAL A 10 -2.75 7.88 13.45
N ASP A 11 -2.86 6.60 13.71
CA ASP A 11 -1.89 5.58 13.41
C ASP A 11 -1.68 5.51 11.87
N ILE A 12 -1.01 6.53 11.30
CA ILE A 12 -0.74 6.64 9.86
C ILE A 12 0.38 5.66 9.50
N GLN A 13 1.14 5.19 10.50
CA GLN A 13 2.15 4.16 10.32
C GLN A 13 1.53 2.89 9.74
N ASP A 14 0.41 2.37 10.27
CA ASP A 14 -0.26 1.18 9.72
C ASP A 14 -0.83 1.35 8.30
N VAL A 15 -1.16 2.59 7.91
CA VAL A 15 -1.73 2.91 6.58
C VAL A 15 -0.65 3.11 5.51
N LEU A 16 0.56 3.50 5.91
CA LEU A 16 1.70 3.78 5.02
C LEU A 16 2.64 2.59 4.82
N GLU A 17 2.44 1.48 5.53
CA GLU A 17 3.31 0.31 5.39
C GLU A 17 3.18 -0.29 3.98
N PRO A 18 4.27 -0.35 3.20
CA PRO A 18 4.24 -1.01 1.91
C PRO A 18 4.11 -2.53 2.13
N LYS A 19 2.98 -3.09 1.73
CA LYS A 19 2.73 -4.54 1.77
C LYS A 19 3.13 -5.17 0.44
N ASN A 20 3.54 -6.43 0.48
CA ASN A 20 3.82 -7.21 -0.72
C ASN A 20 2.54 -7.76 -1.31
N TYR A 21 2.42 -7.65 -2.63
CA TYR A 21 1.29 -8.16 -3.39
C TYR A 21 1.78 -9.06 -4.53
N GLU A 22 0.99 -10.07 -4.86
CA GLU A 22 1.17 -10.94 -6.02
C GLU A 22 -0.08 -10.83 -6.90
N CYS A 23 0.13 -10.58 -8.19
CA CYS A 23 -0.95 -10.59 -9.17
C CYS A 23 -1.34 -12.02 -9.53
N ASN A 24 -2.64 -12.32 -9.47
CA ASN A 24 -3.14 -13.64 -9.80
C ASN A 24 -3.20 -13.91 -11.32
N ASP A 25 -3.21 -12.87 -12.15
CA ASP A 25 -3.30 -13.03 -13.61
C ASP A 25 -1.94 -13.24 -14.28
N CYS A 26 -0.92 -12.50 -13.84
CA CYS A 26 0.42 -12.56 -14.45
C CYS A 26 1.52 -13.08 -13.52
N GLY A 27 1.22 -13.31 -12.23
CA GLY A 27 2.19 -13.77 -11.24
C GLY A 27 3.19 -12.72 -10.75
N ASN A 28 3.04 -11.46 -11.17
CA ASN A 28 3.98 -10.40 -10.81
C ASN A 28 3.91 -10.05 -9.32
N LYS A 29 5.08 -9.95 -8.67
CA LYS A 29 5.22 -9.56 -7.26
C LYS A 29 5.66 -8.10 -7.14
N PHE A 30 4.95 -7.30 -6.37
CA PHE A 30 5.24 -5.88 -6.22
C PHE A 30 4.82 -5.36 -4.84
N GLN A 31 5.41 -4.26 -4.41
CA GLN A 31 5.01 -3.58 -3.17
C GLN A 31 4.01 -2.48 -3.44
N GLY A 32 3.00 -2.37 -2.58
CA GLY A 32 1.95 -1.35 -2.69
C GLY A 32 1.49 -0.89 -1.31
N ILE A 33 0.91 0.30 -1.27
CA ILE A 33 0.38 0.92 -0.05
C ILE A 33 -1.15 0.96 -0.16
N GLY A 34 -1.84 0.52 0.88
CA GLY A 34 -3.31 0.56 0.97
C GLY A 34 -4.03 -0.66 0.37
N LYS A 35 -5.38 -0.60 0.35
CA LYS A 35 -6.24 -1.75 0.01
C LYS A 35 -6.63 -1.85 -1.47
N LYS A 36 -6.39 -0.80 -2.26
CA LYS A 36 -6.74 -0.72 -3.69
C LYS A 36 -5.49 -0.57 -4.54
N VAL A 37 -4.72 -1.66 -4.64
CA VAL A 37 -3.54 -1.72 -5.49
C VAL A 37 -3.86 -2.45 -6.78
N THR A 38 -3.22 -2.05 -7.87
CA THR A 38 -3.42 -2.64 -9.21
C THR A 38 -2.07 -3.17 -9.68
N CYS A 39 -2.06 -4.31 -10.38
CA CYS A 39 -0.81 -4.88 -10.87
C CYS A 39 -0.13 -3.93 -11.87
N PRO A 40 1.14 -3.52 -11.64
CA PRO A 40 1.84 -2.62 -12.54
C PRO A 40 2.26 -3.28 -13.86
N ALA A 41 2.26 -4.62 -13.93
CA ALA A 41 2.69 -5.36 -15.12
C ALA A 41 1.55 -5.56 -16.14
N CYS A 42 0.37 -5.98 -15.67
CA CYS A 42 -0.78 -6.30 -16.53
C CYS A 42 -2.01 -5.42 -16.29
N GLN A 43 -1.94 -4.46 -15.37
CA GLN A 43 -3.05 -3.58 -14.98
C GLN A 43 -4.28 -4.31 -14.41
N SER A 44 -4.13 -5.58 -14.04
CA SER A 44 -5.20 -6.33 -13.39
C SER A 44 -5.43 -5.86 -11.95
N ASN A 45 -6.70 -5.78 -11.56
CA ASN A 45 -7.14 -5.55 -10.18
C ASN A 45 -7.12 -6.84 -9.34
N SER A 46 -6.88 -7.99 -9.97
CA SER A 46 -6.79 -9.29 -9.30
C SER A 46 -5.40 -9.50 -8.69
N VAL A 47 -5.26 -9.02 -7.46
CA VAL A 47 -4.01 -9.08 -6.68
C VAL A 47 -4.30 -9.55 -5.26
N LYS A 48 -3.41 -10.35 -4.68
CA LYS A 48 -3.48 -10.84 -3.29
C LYS A 48 -2.26 -10.39 -2.52
N LEU A 49 -2.36 -10.32 -1.19
CA LEU A 49 -1.18 -10.17 -0.34
C LEU A 49 -0.28 -11.39 -0.49
N ALA A 50 0.99 -11.15 -0.76
CA ALA A 50 2.02 -12.17 -0.97
C ALA A 50 2.79 -12.47 0.30
#